data_AF-A0A942G1C9-F1
#
_entry.id   AF-A0A942G1C9-F1
#
_cell.length_a   1.000
_cell.length_b   1.000
_cell.length_c   1.000
_cell.angle_alpha   90.00
_cell.angle_beta   90.00
_cell.angle_gamma   90.00
#
_symmetry.space_group_name_H-M   'P 1'
#
loop_
_entity.id
_entity.type
_entity.pdbx_description
1 polymer ?
#
loop_
_entity_poly.entity_id
_entity_poly.type
_entity_poly.pdbx_seq_one_letter_code
_entity_poly.pdbx_strand_id
1 'polypeptide(L)'
;MDSVIRAIPPAPTCVRGFTLTEMAVALLIVALLIGGMLLPLSAQRDIHAQQETRRTLAEVRDALVGFAVVHGRLPRPAVSATDGSERGPCANDADCHGFIPWA
;
A
#
# COMPACT_ATOMS: atom_id res chain seq x y z
N MET A 1 31.61 -57.68 -51.15
CA MET A 1 30.31 -57.94 -50.47
C MET A 1 29.99 -56.66 -49.74
N ASP A 2 29.60 -55.66 -50.52
CA ASP A 2 29.60 -54.27 -50.09
C ASP A 2 28.15 -53.86 -49.85
N SER A 3 27.74 -53.99 -48.59
CA SER A 3 26.42 -53.59 -48.12
C SER A 3 26.31 -52.07 -48.17
N VAL A 4 25.66 -51.57 -49.22
CA VAL A 4 25.26 -50.15 -49.34
C VAL A 4 24.14 -49.89 -48.32
N ILE A 5 24.50 -49.34 -47.17
CA ILE A 5 23.56 -48.80 -46.19
C ILE A 5 23.02 -47.48 -46.74
N ARG A 6 21.76 -47.48 -47.15
CA ARG A 6 21.05 -46.28 -47.60
C ARG A 6 20.59 -45.50 -46.38
N ALA A 7 21.21 -44.34 -46.11
CA ALA A 7 20.73 -43.41 -45.11
C ALA A 7 19.38 -42.82 -45.54
N ILE A 8 18.35 -42.97 -44.70
CA ILE A 8 17.04 -42.34 -44.87
C ILE A 8 17.15 -40.92 -44.27
N PRO A 9 16.89 -39.85 -45.04
CA PRO A 9 16.93 -38.50 -44.49
C PRO A 9 15.75 -38.28 -43.52
N PRO A 10 15.96 -37.62 -42.37
CA PRO A 10 14.87 -37.25 -41.47
C PRO A 10 13.96 -36.23 -42.17
N ALA A 11 12.65 -36.42 -42.07
CA ALA A 11 11.67 -35.50 -42.63
C ALA A 11 11.78 -34.12 -41.95
N PRO A 12 11.72 -33.02 -42.72
CA PRO A 12 11.73 -31.68 -42.14
C PRO A 12 10.43 -31.44 -41.35
N THR A 13 10.57 -31.11 -40.07
CA THR A 13 9.44 -30.66 -39.25
C THR A 13 9.05 -29.24 -39.67
N CYS A 14 7.89 -29.08 -40.30
CA CYS A 14 7.33 -27.77 -40.60
C CYS A 14 6.89 -27.10 -39.29
N VAL A 15 7.59 -26.05 -38.88
CA VAL A 15 7.19 -25.22 -37.74
C VAL A 15 6.08 -24.30 -38.22
N ARG A 16 4.83 -24.51 -37.75
CA ARG A 16 3.75 -23.54 -37.97
C ARG A 16 4.06 -22.28 -37.17
N GLY A 17 4.10 -21.14 -37.85
CA GLY A 17 4.19 -19.83 -37.23
C GLY A 17 2.87 -19.43 -36.55
N PHE A 18 2.92 -18.39 -35.74
CA PHE A 18 1.75 -17.83 -35.07
C PHE A 18 0.78 -17.16 -36.06
N THR A 19 -0.51 -17.37 -35.87
CA THR A 19 -1.54 -16.65 -36.65
C THR A 19 -1.76 -15.24 -36.10
N LEU A 20 -2.27 -14.34 -36.95
CA LEU A 20 -2.74 -13.00 -36.50
C LEU A 20 -3.80 -13.11 -35.40
N THR A 21 -4.66 -14.13 -35.47
CA THR A 21 -5.71 -14.37 -34.47
C THR A 21 -5.15 -14.82 -33.13
N GLU A 22 -4.12 -15.67 -33.11
CA GLU A 22 -3.46 -16.07 -31.87
C GLU A 22 -2.77 -14.88 -31.20
N MET A 23 -2.09 -14.02 -31.97
CA MET A 23 -1.48 -12.81 -31.41
C MET A 23 -2.51 -11.82 -30.90
N ALA A 24 -3.65 -11.66 -31.59
CA ALA A 24 -4.74 -10.81 -31.12
C ALA A 24 -5.30 -11.29 -29.77
N VAL A 25 -5.51 -12.60 -29.61
CA VAL A 25 -5.99 -13.20 -28.35
C VAL A 25 -4.92 -13.10 -27.26
N ALA A 26 -3.64 -13.34 -27.57
CA ALA A 26 -2.54 -13.21 -26.62
C ALA A 26 -2.44 -11.77 -26.07
N LEU A 27 -2.48 -10.76 -26.95
CA LEU A 27 -2.45 -9.35 -26.55
C LEU A 27 -3.69 -8.95 -25.75
N LEU A 28 -4.87 -9.47 -26.10
CA LEU A 28 -6.09 -9.27 -25.32
C LEU A 28 -5.94 -9.81 -23.89
N ILE A 29 -5.42 -11.03 -23.73
CA ILE A 29 -5.20 -11.62 -22.40
C ILE A 29 -4.19 -10.79 -21.61
N VAL A 30 -3.06 -10.39 -22.20
CA VAL A 30 -2.05 -9.56 -21.54
C VAL A 30 -2.64 -8.20 -21.10
N ALA A 31 -3.42 -7.55 -21.97
CA ALA A 31 -4.09 -6.29 -21.63
C ALA A 31 -5.07 -6.43 -20.46
N LEU A 32 -5.85 -7.52 -20.43
CA LEU A 32 -6.77 -7.81 -19.32
C LEU A 32 -6.03 -8.11 -18.01
N LEU A 33 -4.92 -8.84 -18.07
CA LEU A 33 -4.10 -9.13 -16.88
C LEU A 33 -3.48 -7.85 -16.30
N ILE A 34 -2.95 -6.97 -17.15
CA ILE A 34 -2.39 -5.69 -16.70
C ILE A 34 -3.51 -4.77 -16.17
N GLY A 35 -4.63 -4.67 -16.89
CA GLY A 35 -5.76 -3.82 -16.51
C GLY A 35 -6.47 -4.26 -15.24
N GLY A 36 -6.64 -5.57 -15.02
CA GLY A 36 -7.32 -6.14 -13.85
C GLY A 36 -6.54 -5.96 -12.54
N MET A 37 -5.21 -5.90 -12.60
CA MET A 37 -4.36 -5.83 -11.41
C MET A 37 -4.14 -4.42 -10.85
N LEU A 38 -4.49 -3.37 -11.60
CA LEU A 38 -4.24 -1.98 -11.18
C LEU A 38 -5.23 -1.48 -10.10
N LEU A 39 -6.44 -2.03 -10.06
CA LEU A 39 -7.49 -1.65 -9.10
C LEU A 39 -7.21 -2.04 -7.64
N PRO A 40 -6.74 -3.26 -7.30
CA PRO A 40 -6.53 -3.65 -5.90
C PRO A 40 -5.41 -2.86 -5.20
N LEU A 41 -4.45 -2.31 -5.94
CA LEU A 41 -3.28 -1.66 -5.35
C LEU A 41 -3.62 -0.33 -4.66
N SER A 42 -4.58 0.45 -5.19
CA SER A 42 -5.01 1.70 -4.56
C SER A 42 -5.79 1.44 -3.28
N ALA A 43 -6.75 0.51 -3.32
CA ALA A 43 -7.54 0.12 -2.15
C ALA A 43 -6.65 -0.42 -1.02
N GLN A 44 -5.59 -1.16 -1.34
CA GLN A 44 -4.63 -1.64 -0.34
C GLN A 44 -3.90 -0.49 0.37
N ARG A 45 -3.50 0.56 -0.35
CA ARG A 45 -2.85 1.74 0.26
C ARG A 45 -3.78 2.47 1.21
N ASP A 46 -5.04 2.66 0.83
CA ASP A 46 -6.03 3.33 1.67
C ASP A 46 -6.28 2.57 2.97
N ILE A 47 -6.38 1.23 2.89
CA ILE A 47 -6.52 0.37 4.07
C ILE A 47 -5.31 0.51 4.99
N HIS A 48 -4.09 0.47 4.44
CA HIS A 48 -2.88 0.63 5.23
C HIS A 48 -2.80 2.01 5.90
N ALA A 49 -3.09 3.09 5.18
CA ALA A 49 -3.10 4.44 5.75
C ALA A 49 -4.10 4.55 6.90
N GLN A 50 -5.33 4.05 6.73
CA GLN A 50 -6.33 4.05 7.79
C GLN A 50 -5.92 3.22 9.01
N GLN A 51 -5.26 2.08 8.81
CA GLN A 51 -4.75 1.26 9.91
C GLN A 51 -3.65 2.00 10.69
N GLU A 52 -2.74 2.66 9.99
CA GLU A 52 -1.68 3.46 10.62
C GLU A 52 -2.25 4.63 11.42
N THR A 53 -3.18 5.40 10.85
CA THR A 53 -3.86 6.49 11.57
C THR A 53 -4.53 5.97 12.85
N ARG A 54 -5.25 4.85 12.78
CA ARG A 54 -5.92 4.26 13.96
C ARG A 54 -4.92 3.82 15.03
N ARG A 55 -3.80 3.25 14.63
CA ARG A 55 -2.73 2.87 15.54
C ARG A 55 -2.15 4.09 16.25
N THR A 56 -1.79 5.12 15.50
CA THR A 56 -1.26 6.38 16.06
C THR A 56 -2.26 7.03 17.01
N LEU A 57 -3.56 7.04 16.67
CA LEU A 57 -4.60 7.57 17.56
C LEU A 57 -4.73 6.76 18.86
N ALA A 58 -4.55 5.43 18.81
CA ALA A 58 -4.54 4.61 20.01
C ALA A 58 -3.33 4.93 20.91
N GLU A 59 -2.15 5.07 20.31
CA GLU A 59 -0.92 5.46 21.03
C GLU A 59 -1.05 6.85 21.68
N VAL A 60 -1.61 7.83 20.95
CA VAL A 60 -1.89 9.17 21.48
C VAL A 60 -2.89 9.11 22.64
N ARG A 61 -3.98 8.34 22.50
CA ARG A 61 -4.97 8.17 23.57
C ARG A 61 -4.33 7.62 24.84
N ASP A 62 -3.51 6.59 24.72
CA ASP A 62 -2.88 5.96 25.87
C ASP A 62 -1.87 6.91 26.54
N ALA A 63 -1.13 7.71 25.77
CA ALA A 63 -0.26 8.76 26.30
C ALA A 63 -1.05 9.86 27.04
N LEU A 64 -2.19 10.30 26.50
CA LEU A 64 -3.06 11.30 27.14
C LEU A 64 -3.67 10.78 28.44
N VAL A 65 -4.13 9.52 28.46
CA VAL A 65 -4.61 8.88 29.68
C VAL A 65 -3.49 8.76 30.71
N GLY A 66 -2.29 8.35 30.28
CA GLY A 66 -1.11 8.29 31.15
C GLY A 66 -0.78 9.64 31.80
N PHE A 67 -0.81 10.73 31.01
CA PHE A 67 -0.64 12.08 31.54
C PHE A 67 -1.74 12.45 32.54
N ALA A 68 -3.01 12.16 32.23
CA ALA A 68 -4.14 12.48 33.08
C ALA A 68 -4.14 11.72 34.42
N VAL A 69 -3.64 10.47 34.44
CA VAL A 69 -3.48 9.70 35.68
C VAL A 69 -2.47 10.38 36.62
N VAL A 70 -1.38 10.93 36.08
CA VAL A 70 -0.32 11.58 36.88
C VAL A 70 -0.71 13.00 37.31
N HIS A 71 -1.32 13.78 36.43
CA HIS A 71 -1.56 15.22 36.65
C HIS A 71 -3.01 15.57 37.02
N GLY A 72 -3.95 14.62 36.91
CA GLY A 72 -5.37 14.84 37.17
C GLY A 72 -6.09 15.69 36.12
N ARG A 73 -5.42 16.01 35.00
CA ARG A 73 -5.99 16.77 33.86
C ARG A 73 -5.38 16.28 32.55
N LEU A 74 -6.03 16.55 31.43
CA LEU A 74 -5.41 16.40 30.11
C LEU A 74 -4.31 17.49 29.91
N PRO A 75 -3.28 17.20 29.10
CA PRO A 75 -2.27 18.19 28.75
C PRO A 75 -2.89 19.32 27.92
N ARG A 76 -2.40 20.55 28.12
CA ARG A 76 -2.81 21.69 27.29
C ARG A 76 -2.24 21.57 25.87
N PRO A 77 -2.82 22.27 24.87
CA PRO A 77 -2.28 22.30 23.51
C PRO A 77 -0.79 22.66 23.48
N ALA A 78 -0.05 22.03 22.59
CA ALA A 78 1.39 22.27 22.44
C ALA A 78 1.67 23.72 22.05
N VAL A 79 2.82 24.24 22.51
CA VAL A 79 3.28 25.59 22.14
C VAL A 79 3.65 25.65 20.65
N SER A 80 4.33 24.63 20.15
CA SER A 80 4.78 24.50 18.76
C SER A 80 4.46 23.10 18.22
N ALA A 81 4.53 22.93 16.90
CA ALA A 81 4.34 21.63 16.25
C ALA A 81 5.56 20.69 16.40
N THR A 82 6.68 21.23 16.88
CA THR A 82 7.97 20.50 16.99
C THR A 82 8.33 20.18 18.43
N ASP A 83 7.80 20.93 19.39
CA ASP A 83 8.12 20.78 20.80
C ASP A 83 6.86 20.28 21.53
N GLY A 84 6.94 19.08 22.11
CA GLY A 84 5.85 18.44 22.86
C GLY A 84 5.53 19.10 24.21
N SER A 85 5.97 20.34 24.42
CA SER A 85 5.75 21.10 25.65
C SER A 85 4.35 21.70 25.66
N GLU A 86 3.61 21.48 26.75
CA GLU A 86 2.30 22.11 26.95
C GLU A 86 2.44 23.63 27.10
N ARG A 87 1.43 24.37 26.63
CA ARG A 87 1.31 25.80 26.93
C ARG A 87 1.13 26.04 28.43
N GLY A 88 1.43 27.28 28.84
CA GLY A 88 1.16 27.76 30.19
C GLY A 88 -0.34 27.76 30.55
N PRO A 89 -0.72 28.36 31.69
CA PRO A 89 -2.11 28.48 32.10
C PRO A 89 -3.01 29.05 30.99
N CYS A 90 -4.16 28.42 30.77
CA CYS A 90 -5.16 28.90 29.81
C CYS A 90 -5.71 30.25 30.28
N ALA A 91 -5.75 31.23 29.38
CA ALA A 91 -6.42 32.51 29.66
C ALA A 91 -7.93 32.42 29.38
N ASN A 92 -8.32 31.55 28.44
CA ASN A 92 -9.71 31.27 28.09
C ASN A 92 -9.89 29.78 27.71
N ASP A 93 -11.12 29.36 27.43
CA ASP A 93 -11.45 27.98 27.10
C ASP A 93 -10.79 27.50 25.80
N ALA A 94 -10.67 28.36 24.78
CA ALA A 94 -10.03 28.02 23.51
C ALA A 94 -8.54 27.68 23.67
N ASP A 95 -7.85 28.26 24.65
CA ASP A 95 -6.45 27.94 24.97
C ASP A 95 -6.29 26.56 25.65
N CYS A 96 -7.40 26.00 26.15
CA CYS A 96 -7.45 24.75 26.90
C CYS A 96 -7.88 23.55 26.05
N HIS A 97 -8.43 23.79 24.85
CA HIS A 97 -8.82 22.74 23.92
C HIS A 97 -7.87 22.68 22.73
N GLY A 98 -7.47 21.47 22.35
CA GLY A 98 -6.58 21.21 21.22
C GLY A 98 -7.09 20.08 20.35
N PHE A 99 -6.58 20.00 19.12
CA PHE A 99 -6.96 18.97 18.16
C PHE A 99 -5.83 17.95 17.99
N ILE A 100 -6.22 16.68 17.80
CA ILE A 100 -5.31 15.61 17.44
C ILE A 100 -5.32 15.47 15.91
N PRO A 101 -4.16 15.54 15.24
CA PRO A 101 -4.09 15.30 13.81
C PRO A 101 -4.42 13.83 13.50
N TRP A 102 -5.30 13.60 12.54
CA TRP A 102 -5.74 12.27 12.09
C TRP A 102 -5.43 12.03 10.60
N ALA A 103 -4.64 12.93 9.97
CA ALA A 103 -4.24 12.84 8.58
C ALA A 103 -2.99 11.97 8.42
#